data_AF-A0A6V7TVI1-F1
#
_entry.id   AF-A0A6V7TVI1-F1
#
_cell.length_a   1.000
_cell.length_b   1.000
_cell.length_c   1.000
_cell.angle_alpha   90.00
_cell.angle_beta   90.00
_cell.angle_gamma   90.00
#
_symmetry.space_group_name_H-M   'P 1'
#
loop_
_entity.id
_entity.type
_entity.pdbx_description
1 polymer ?
#
loop_
_entity_poly.entity_id
_entity_poly.type
_entity_poly.pdbx_seq_one_letter_code
_entity_poly.pdbx_strand_id
1 'polypeptide(L)'
;MEFYKLSLIDTKKIGSQNVISKLEPVASDFVLNEQLTEKWKTAIAKSIPLFLHGNGNDSEEFAVQLKKAEDKIPRYILKLPNIPKTIEEMIIIRFWLEQLFKCGFERAEFRNIIFNPKMINLLFDDDKTIVKQFHVHTAFLTTSNSIFEKFLEFSLHHFAIYMYFMFFKHEDDISEQQTNILFNIIKNEGRKLPQIWFGFRISKLCDLIIEYITTSKDDFSKMVPVIVLNGILLPNFKLNKRAENIEYIQGDETKITKYQIANIYNPKAKFSFCHKVLNTPIEDGSVFIVKIEKMEEQN
;
A
#
# COMPACT_ATOMS: atom_id res chain seq x y z
N MET A 1 -4.40 18.53 15.65
CA MET A 1 -3.79 18.23 14.34
C MET A 1 -4.94 17.84 13.42
N GLU A 2 -5.10 18.50 12.27
CA GLU A 2 -6.18 18.14 11.34
C GLU A 2 -5.78 16.90 10.55
N PHE A 3 -6.67 15.91 10.51
CA PHE A 3 -6.44 14.65 9.82
C PHE A 3 -7.14 14.63 8.47
N TYR A 4 -6.35 14.48 7.40
CA TYR A 4 -6.83 14.42 6.04
C TYR A 4 -6.81 12.97 5.51
N LYS A 5 -7.77 12.68 4.62
CA LYS A 5 -7.80 11.51 3.76
C LYS A 5 -7.28 11.94 2.39
N LEU A 6 -6.20 11.29 1.93
CA LEU A 6 -5.62 11.49 0.60
C LEU A 6 -6.16 10.43 -0.34
N SER A 7 -6.62 10.81 -1.53
CA SER A 7 -6.93 9.84 -2.58
C SER A 7 -6.60 10.36 -3.97
N LEU A 8 -6.34 9.43 -4.90
CA LEU A 8 -6.26 9.73 -6.31
C LEU A 8 -7.54 9.28 -7.01
N ILE A 9 -8.09 10.16 -7.81
CA ILE A 9 -9.42 10.00 -8.39
C ILE A 9 -9.40 10.29 -9.89
N ASP A 10 -10.22 9.54 -10.62
CA ASP A 10 -10.58 9.82 -12.01
C ASP A 10 -11.72 10.84 -12.01
N THR A 11 -11.48 12.05 -12.52
CA THR A 11 -12.44 13.15 -12.44
C THR A 11 -13.70 12.85 -13.24
N LYS A 12 -13.61 12.04 -14.31
CA LYS A 12 -14.77 11.65 -15.13
C LYS A 12 -15.78 10.82 -14.33
N LYS A 13 -15.35 10.13 -13.27
CA LYS A 13 -16.21 9.28 -12.43
C LYS A 13 -16.93 10.01 -11.31
N ILE A 14 -16.53 11.24 -10.99
CA ILE A 14 -17.03 11.94 -9.79
C ILE A 14 -18.36 12.69 -10.03
N GLY A 15 -18.79 12.79 -11.29
CA GLY A 15 -19.94 13.63 -11.66
C GLY A 15 -19.64 15.11 -11.40
N SER A 16 -20.53 15.99 -11.84
CA SER A 16 -20.34 17.45 -11.84
C SER A 16 -20.42 18.11 -10.46
N GLN A 17 -20.39 17.37 -9.34
CA GLN A 17 -20.60 17.93 -8.01
C GLN A 17 -19.33 18.53 -7.40
N ASN A 18 -19.37 19.87 -7.19
CA ASN A 18 -18.53 20.68 -6.30
C ASN A 18 -17.02 20.43 -6.40
N VAL A 19 -16.47 20.66 -7.60
CA VAL A 19 -15.03 20.88 -7.79
C VAL A 19 -14.70 22.29 -7.26
N ILE A 20 -14.22 22.38 -6.02
CA ILE A 20 -13.67 23.62 -5.49
C ILE A 20 -12.15 23.63 -5.72
N SER A 21 -11.68 24.82 -6.07
CA SER A 21 -10.31 25.30 -6.36
C SER A 21 -9.76 25.00 -7.76
N LYS A 22 -9.93 25.99 -8.65
CA LYS A 22 -8.98 26.27 -9.73
C LYS A 22 -7.66 26.66 -9.04
N LEU A 23 -6.56 26.06 -9.45
CA LEU A 23 -5.25 26.43 -8.94
C LEU A 23 -4.96 27.88 -9.35
N GLU A 24 -4.93 28.79 -8.39
CA GLU A 24 -4.23 30.04 -8.60
C GLU A 24 -2.72 29.73 -8.67
N PRO A 25 -1.99 30.39 -9.58
CA PRO A 25 -0.54 30.25 -9.62
C PRO A 25 0.02 30.69 -8.27
N VAL A 26 0.48 29.73 -7.47
CA VAL A 26 1.14 30.04 -6.21
C VAL A 26 2.51 30.58 -6.58
N ALA A 27 2.83 31.78 -6.09
CA ALA A 27 4.19 32.30 -6.15
C ALA A 27 5.11 31.29 -5.45
N SER A 28 5.88 30.56 -6.24
CA SER A 28 6.87 29.62 -5.75
C SER A 28 8.23 30.30 -5.83
N ASP A 29 8.93 30.41 -4.70
CA ASP A 29 10.30 30.92 -4.66
C ASP A 29 11.33 29.90 -5.22
N PHE A 30 10.85 28.81 -5.82
CA PHE A 30 11.70 27.78 -6.41
C PHE A 30 12.41 28.31 -7.66
N VAL A 31 13.73 28.48 -7.55
CA VAL A 31 14.58 28.90 -8.67
C VAL A 31 15.13 27.66 -9.39
N LEU A 32 14.82 27.55 -10.68
CA LEU A 32 15.37 26.52 -11.56
C LEU A 32 16.80 26.88 -11.97
N ASN A 33 17.73 25.95 -11.80
CA ASN A 33 19.05 26.04 -12.42
C ASN A 33 18.99 25.53 -13.89
N GLU A 34 20.02 25.83 -14.68
CA GLU A 34 20.06 25.47 -16.11
C GLU A 34 19.98 23.95 -16.32
N GLN A 35 20.70 23.17 -15.52
CA GLN A 35 20.74 21.71 -15.61
C GLN A 35 19.35 21.09 -15.39
N LEU A 36 18.63 21.52 -14.36
CA LEU A 36 17.30 21.05 -14.02
C LEU A 36 16.27 21.52 -15.05
N THR A 37 16.44 22.74 -15.57
CA THR A 37 15.62 23.28 -16.66
C THR A 37 15.67 22.39 -17.90
N GLU A 38 16.87 22.03 -18.36
CA GLU A 38 17.04 21.16 -19.53
C GLU A 38 16.51 19.74 -19.29
N LYS A 39 16.70 19.21 -18.08
CA LYS A 39 16.11 17.92 -17.67
C LYS A 39 14.58 17.94 -17.71
N TRP A 40 13.96 19.02 -17.23
CA TRP A 40 12.50 19.18 -17.25
C TRP A 40 11.96 19.36 -18.67
N LYS A 41 12.62 20.17 -19.51
CA LYS A 41 12.29 20.28 -20.95
C LYS A 41 12.34 18.92 -21.64
N THR A 42 13.37 18.12 -21.35
CA THR A 42 13.50 16.76 -21.89
C THR A 42 12.36 15.84 -21.43
N ALA A 43 11.92 15.96 -20.18
CA ALA A 43 10.81 15.17 -19.64
C ALA A 43 9.47 15.55 -20.26
N ILE A 44 9.23 16.85 -20.45
CA ILE A 44 8.05 17.40 -21.15
C ILE A 44 8.03 16.89 -22.60
N ALA A 45 9.15 16.97 -23.31
CA ALA A 45 9.26 16.47 -24.68
C ALA A 45 9.01 14.95 -24.80
N LYS A 46 9.32 14.19 -23.73
CA LYS A 46 9.04 12.74 -23.62
C LYS A 46 7.65 12.43 -23.06
N SER A 47 6.83 13.45 -22.79
CA SER A 47 5.48 13.32 -22.23
C SER A 47 5.41 12.40 -21.00
N ILE A 48 6.38 12.53 -20.08
CA ILE A 48 6.37 11.70 -18.86
C ILE A 48 5.14 12.06 -18.03
N PRO A 49 4.25 11.10 -17.70
CA PRO A 49 3.04 11.41 -16.95
C PRO A 49 3.31 11.55 -15.44
N LEU A 50 2.51 12.37 -14.76
CA LEU A 50 2.47 12.51 -13.32
C LEU A 50 1.82 11.31 -12.64
N PHE A 51 0.78 10.74 -13.24
CA PHE A 51 0.05 9.59 -12.72
C PHE A 51 0.28 8.35 -13.57
N LEU A 52 0.38 7.19 -12.91
CA LEU A 52 0.32 5.89 -13.56
C LEU A 52 -1.00 5.24 -13.22
N HIS A 53 -1.67 4.62 -14.19
CA HIS A 53 -2.94 3.93 -13.98
C HIS A 53 -2.96 2.53 -14.60
N GLY A 54 -3.70 1.64 -13.96
CA GLY A 54 -3.69 0.20 -14.28
C GLY A 54 -4.76 -0.24 -15.28
N ASN A 55 -5.76 0.60 -15.53
CA ASN A 55 -6.83 0.27 -16.46
C ASN A 55 -6.50 0.93 -17.80
N GLY A 56 -6.55 0.18 -18.89
CA GLY A 56 -6.36 0.71 -20.26
C GLY A 56 -7.45 1.68 -20.73
N ASN A 57 -8.18 2.29 -19.79
CA ASN A 57 -9.11 3.37 -20.10
C ASN A 57 -8.31 4.65 -20.32
N ASP A 58 -8.65 5.36 -21.39
CA ASP A 58 -8.06 6.63 -21.81
C ASP A 58 -8.44 7.82 -20.90
N SER A 59 -8.69 7.60 -19.60
CA SER A 59 -8.87 8.73 -18.71
C SER A 59 -7.52 9.35 -18.41
N GLU A 60 -7.26 10.50 -19.03
CA GLU A 60 -6.07 11.31 -18.75
C GLU A 60 -6.31 12.32 -17.61
N GLU A 61 -7.54 12.40 -17.10
CA GLU A 61 -7.94 13.39 -16.09
C GLU A 61 -7.99 12.79 -14.70
N PHE A 62 -6.86 12.87 -14.02
CA PHE A 62 -6.76 12.51 -12.61
C PHE A 62 -6.68 13.76 -11.74
N ALA A 63 -7.13 13.63 -10.49
CA ALA A 63 -6.97 14.67 -9.48
C ALA A 63 -6.54 14.07 -8.15
N VAL A 64 -5.91 14.90 -7.34
CA VAL A 64 -5.66 14.62 -5.92
C VAL A 64 -6.87 15.11 -5.14
N GLN A 65 -7.48 14.22 -4.36
CA GLN A 65 -8.58 14.56 -3.47
C GLN A 65 -8.07 14.56 -2.03
N LEU A 66 -8.35 15.66 -1.32
CA LEU A 66 -8.15 15.78 0.11
C LEU A 66 -9.51 15.92 0.78
N LYS A 67 -9.79 15.08 1.77
CA LYS A 67 -11.04 15.11 2.53
C LYS A 67 -10.73 15.11 4.03
N LYS A 68 -11.33 16.01 4.81
CA LYS A 68 -11.24 15.94 6.28
C LYS A 68 -11.87 14.63 6.77
N ALA A 69 -11.28 14.01 7.79
CA ALA A 69 -11.70 12.68 8.25
C ALA A 69 -13.19 12.60 8.64
N GLU A 70 -13.69 13.67 9.28
CA GLU A 70 -15.02 13.76 9.93
C GLU A 70 -16.11 14.38 9.04
N ASP A 71 -15.73 15.10 7.98
CA ASP A 71 -16.69 15.91 7.23
C ASP A 71 -17.41 15.16 6.11
N LYS A 72 -18.71 15.45 5.98
CA LYS A 72 -19.49 15.06 4.79
C LYS A 72 -19.10 15.92 3.57
N ILE A 73 -18.74 17.19 3.77
CA ILE A 73 -18.33 18.22 2.77
C ILE A 73 -17.54 19.30 3.57
N PRO A 74 -16.40 19.89 3.12
CA PRO A 74 -15.89 19.96 1.75
C PRO A 74 -14.77 18.97 1.39
N ARG A 75 -14.65 18.71 0.09
CA ARG A 75 -13.56 17.98 -0.55
C ARG A 75 -12.70 19.01 -1.29
N TYR A 76 -11.40 19.00 -1.06
CA TYR A 76 -10.48 19.76 -1.90
C TYR A 76 -10.09 18.86 -3.08
N ILE A 77 -10.29 19.33 -4.30
CA ILE A 77 -9.94 18.61 -5.51
C ILE A 77 -8.86 19.41 -6.22
N LEU A 78 -7.64 18.90 -6.11
CA LEU A 78 -6.47 19.45 -6.74
C LEU A 78 -6.27 18.80 -8.11
N LYS A 79 -6.60 19.55 -9.17
CA LYS A 79 -6.37 19.14 -10.56
C LYS A 79 -4.94 19.51 -10.98
N LEU A 80 -4.07 18.51 -11.09
CA LEU A 80 -2.72 18.67 -11.63
C LEU A 80 -2.67 18.17 -13.07
N PRO A 81 -1.88 18.80 -13.97
CA PRO A 81 -1.71 18.30 -15.31
C PRO A 81 -1.05 16.93 -15.26
N ASN A 82 -1.69 15.92 -15.86
CA ASN A 82 -1.11 14.58 -15.92
C ASN A 82 0.11 14.55 -16.83
N ILE A 83 0.02 15.17 -18.01
CA ILE A 83 1.15 15.34 -18.93
C ILE A 83 1.50 16.83 -18.96
N PRO A 84 2.53 17.27 -18.20
CA PRO A 84 2.93 18.66 -18.18
C PRO A 84 3.48 19.08 -19.54
N LYS A 85 3.05 20.24 -20.01
CA LYS A 85 3.39 20.84 -21.32
C LYS A 85 4.37 21.99 -21.19
N THR A 86 4.48 22.60 -20.02
CA THR A 86 5.35 23.76 -19.78
C THR A 86 6.13 23.61 -18.48
N ILE A 87 7.17 24.44 -18.32
CA ILE A 87 7.96 24.49 -17.09
C ILE A 87 7.12 25.02 -15.92
N GLU A 88 6.22 25.95 -16.18
CA GLU A 88 5.30 26.51 -15.18
C GLU A 88 4.40 25.41 -14.60
N GLU A 89 3.88 24.51 -15.45
CA GLU A 89 3.11 23.35 -14.99
C GLU A 89 3.96 22.40 -14.13
N MET A 90 5.23 22.18 -14.48
CA MET A 90 6.16 21.39 -13.67
C MET A 90 6.41 22.03 -12.30
N ILE A 91 6.56 23.36 -12.23
CA ILE A 91 6.71 24.10 -10.97
C ILE A 91 5.45 23.92 -10.10
N ILE A 92 4.25 24.03 -10.69
CA ILE A 92 2.99 23.81 -9.98
C ILE A 92 2.92 22.40 -9.41
N ILE A 93 3.25 21.37 -10.21
CA ILE A 93 3.26 19.98 -9.74
C ILE A 93 4.27 19.81 -8.59
N ARG A 94 5.51 20.30 -8.75
CA ARG A 94 6.54 20.23 -7.71
C ARG A 94 6.05 20.87 -6.41
N PHE A 95 5.52 22.09 -6.50
CA PHE A 95 5.01 22.83 -5.35
C PHE A 95 3.96 22.01 -4.59
N TRP A 96 2.96 21.48 -5.28
CA TRP A 96 1.89 20.73 -4.62
C TRP A 96 2.34 19.38 -4.06
N LEU A 97 3.19 18.65 -4.77
CA LEU A 97 3.77 17.41 -4.22
C LEU A 97 4.59 17.70 -2.95
N GLU A 98 5.36 18.80 -2.93
CA GLU A 98 6.09 19.24 -1.75
C GLU A 98 5.14 19.54 -0.59
N GLN A 99 4.02 20.23 -0.84
CA GLN A 99 3.01 20.46 0.20
C GLN A 99 2.42 19.14 0.71
N LEU A 100 2.13 18.18 -0.18
CA LEU A 100 1.58 16.89 0.21
C LEU A 100 2.58 16.06 1.04
N PHE A 101 3.88 16.12 0.75
CA PHE A 101 4.91 15.45 1.55
C PHE A 101 5.07 16.05 2.95
N LYS A 102 4.76 17.34 3.13
CA LYS A 102 4.78 18.01 4.44
C LYS A 102 3.53 17.73 5.30
N CYS A 103 2.54 17.03 4.75
CA CYS A 103 1.30 16.69 5.43
C CYS A 103 1.32 15.29 6.06
N GLY A 104 0.58 15.13 7.16
CA GLY A 104 0.20 13.84 7.71
C GLY A 104 -1.22 13.48 7.32
N PHE A 105 -1.45 12.23 6.92
CA PHE A 105 -2.77 11.73 6.53
C PHE A 105 -3.22 10.60 7.45
N GLU A 106 -4.49 10.64 7.86
CA GLU A 106 -5.09 9.51 8.59
C GLU A 106 -5.24 8.29 7.67
N ARG A 107 -5.58 8.55 6.41
CA ARG A 107 -5.75 7.51 5.42
C ARG A 107 -5.30 7.98 4.05
N ALA A 108 -4.58 7.14 3.33
CA ALA A 108 -4.32 7.35 1.91
C ALA A 108 -4.91 6.20 1.10
N GLU A 109 -5.64 6.52 0.03
CA GLU A 109 -6.39 5.56 -0.77
C GLU A 109 -6.09 5.70 -2.25
N PHE A 110 -5.49 4.66 -2.82
CA PHE A 110 -5.07 4.64 -4.22
C PHE A 110 -5.75 3.47 -4.93
N ARG A 111 -6.66 3.79 -5.85
CA ARG A 111 -7.46 2.79 -6.60
C ARG A 111 -7.02 2.74 -8.06
N ASN A 112 -6.09 1.84 -8.36
CA ASN A 112 -5.49 1.64 -9.69
C ASN A 112 -4.80 2.89 -10.26
N ILE A 113 -4.50 3.89 -9.42
CA ILE A 113 -3.82 5.13 -9.79
C ILE A 113 -2.77 5.42 -8.72
N ILE A 114 -1.54 5.71 -9.14
CA ILE A 114 -0.45 6.17 -8.26
C ILE A 114 0.24 7.38 -8.88
N PHE A 115 0.99 8.13 -8.08
CA PHE A 115 1.98 9.04 -8.64
C PHE A 115 3.10 8.25 -9.31
N ASN A 116 3.59 8.75 -10.44
CA ASN A 116 4.70 8.16 -11.16
C ASN A 116 6.01 8.40 -10.39
N PRO A 117 6.69 7.35 -9.87
CA PRO A 117 7.95 7.52 -9.15
C PRO A 117 9.00 8.24 -9.98
N LYS A 118 9.02 8.02 -11.30
CA LYS A 118 9.94 8.71 -12.23
C LYS A 118 9.69 10.21 -12.26
N MET A 119 8.43 10.64 -12.19
CA MET A 119 8.09 12.07 -12.14
C MET A 119 8.50 12.67 -10.79
N ILE A 120 8.24 11.99 -9.67
CA ILE A 120 8.69 12.44 -8.34
C ILE A 120 10.21 12.61 -8.33
N ASN A 121 10.96 11.61 -8.78
CA ASN A 121 12.43 11.71 -8.84
C ASN A 121 12.88 12.85 -9.73
N LEU A 122 12.23 13.08 -10.87
CA LEU A 122 12.58 14.17 -11.77
C LEU A 122 12.36 15.57 -11.16
N LEU A 123 11.30 15.74 -10.36
CA LEU A 123 10.95 17.01 -9.74
C LEU A 123 11.82 17.34 -8.51
N PHE A 124 12.39 16.32 -7.87
CA PHE A 124 13.10 16.46 -6.59
C PHE A 124 14.52 15.88 -6.59
N ASP A 125 15.11 15.51 -7.73
CA ASP A 125 16.36 14.70 -7.79
C ASP A 125 17.52 15.33 -7.02
N ASP A 126 17.67 16.65 -7.13
CA ASP A 126 18.77 17.40 -6.51
C ASP A 126 18.47 17.82 -5.06
N ASP A 127 17.23 17.64 -4.61
CA ASP A 127 16.77 18.12 -3.31
C ASP A 127 16.79 16.99 -2.28
N LYS A 128 17.89 16.92 -1.53
CA LYS A 128 18.05 15.98 -0.41
C LYS A 128 17.34 16.46 0.87
N THR A 129 16.83 17.70 0.90
CA THR A 129 16.20 18.28 2.09
C THR A 129 14.73 17.88 2.20
N ILE A 130 14.08 17.58 1.07
CA ILE A 130 12.68 17.17 1.03
C ILE A 130 12.57 15.65 1.21
N VAL A 131 11.87 15.24 2.27
CA VAL A 131 11.46 13.85 2.47
C VAL A 131 10.38 13.51 1.43
N LYS A 132 10.70 12.61 0.49
CA LYS A 132 9.83 12.26 -0.65
C LYS A 132 8.81 11.17 -0.29
N GLN A 133 8.20 11.28 0.90
CA GLN A 133 7.29 10.29 1.44
C GLN A 133 5.98 10.93 1.90
N PHE A 134 4.86 10.25 1.67
CA PHE A 134 3.59 10.58 2.30
C PHE A 134 3.54 9.90 3.67
N HIS A 135 3.36 10.70 4.71
CA HIS A 135 3.19 10.22 6.07
C HIS A 135 1.74 9.82 6.29
N VAL A 136 1.46 8.53 6.40
CA VAL A 136 0.10 7.98 6.40
C VAL A 136 -0.10 7.06 7.60
N HIS A 137 -1.19 7.23 8.33
CA HIS A 137 -1.53 6.31 9.41
C HIS A 137 -1.98 4.96 8.84
N THR A 138 -2.91 4.98 7.88
CA THR A 138 -3.35 3.81 7.12
C THR A 138 -3.22 4.02 5.62
N ALA A 139 -2.67 3.04 4.89
CA ALA A 139 -2.66 3.04 3.42
C ALA A 139 -3.59 1.95 2.89
N PHE A 140 -4.44 2.30 1.94
CA PHE A 140 -5.36 1.40 1.26
C PHE A 140 -5.09 1.43 -0.23
N LEU A 141 -4.68 0.29 -0.79
CA LEU A 141 -4.33 0.19 -2.20
C LEU A 141 -5.15 -0.86 -2.88
N THR A 142 -5.66 -0.53 -4.05
CA THR A 142 -6.27 -1.48 -4.96
C THR A 142 -5.55 -1.39 -6.29
N THR A 143 -5.09 -2.52 -6.83
CA THR A 143 -4.37 -2.55 -8.12
C THR A 143 -4.96 -3.56 -9.09
N SER A 144 -4.75 -3.31 -10.37
CA SER A 144 -4.86 -4.28 -11.46
C SER A 144 -3.50 -4.94 -11.72
N ASN A 145 -3.46 -5.92 -12.62
CA ASN A 145 -2.23 -6.65 -12.97
C ASN A 145 -1.14 -5.76 -13.61
N SER A 146 -1.53 -4.82 -14.46
CA SER A 146 -0.60 -4.10 -15.35
C SER A 146 0.35 -3.15 -14.62
N ILE A 147 -0.01 -2.68 -13.42
CA ILE A 147 0.80 -1.76 -12.62
C ILE A 147 1.19 -2.32 -11.26
N PHE A 148 0.90 -3.60 -10.99
CA PHE A 148 1.08 -4.24 -9.69
C PHE A 148 2.47 -3.98 -9.08
N GLU A 149 3.53 -4.26 -9.84
CA GLU A 149 4.90 -4.13 -9.35
C GLU A 149 5.27 -2.67 -9.05
N LYS A 150 4.89 -1.76 -9.96
CA LYS A 150 5.10 -0.31 -9.79
C LYS A 150 4.35 0.23 -8.58
N PHE A 151 3.17 -0.31 -8.30
CA PHE A 151 2.36 0.07 -7.13
C PHE A 151 3.05 -0.31 -5.83
N LEU A 152 3.56 -1.54 -5.75
CA LEU A 152 4.29 -2.02 -4.58
C LEU A 152 5.60 -1.26 -4.38
N GLU A 153 6.36 -1.06 -5.46
CA GLU A 153 7.57 -0.25 -5.44
C GLU A 153 7.28 1.17 -4.94
N PHE A 154 6.28 1.84 -5.51
CA PHE A 154 5.87 3.17 -5.09
C PHE A 154 5.55 3.20 -3.59
N SER A 155 4.76 2.24 -3.11
CA SER A 155 4.31 2.18 -1.72
C SER A 155 5.47 2.02 -0.74
N LEU A 156 6.45 1.18 -1.08
CA LEU A 156 7.61 0.90 -0.22
C LEU A 156 8.63 2.04 -0.14
N HIS A 157 8.66 2.91 -1.15
CA HIS A 157 9.62 4.00 -1.22
C HIS A 157 9.00 5.35 -0.85
N HIS A 158 7.72 5.55 -1.14
CA HIS A 158 7.04 6.83 -0.99
C HIS A 158 5.98 6.87 0.12
N PHE A 159 5.77 5.80 0.89
CA PHE A 159 4.96 5.88 2.11
C PHE A 159 5.81 5.66 3.37
N ALA A 160 5.52 6.49 4.38
CA ALA A 160 5.85 6.23 5.77
C ALA A 160 4.55 5.84 6.48
N ILE A 161 4.37 4.53 6.73
CA ILE A 161 3.10 3.95 7.20
C ILE A 161 3.20 3.64 8.69
N TYR A 162 2.27 4.16 9.48
CA TYR A 162 2.34 4.02 10.94
C TYR A 162 1.51 2.87 11.52
N MET A 163 0.43 2.46 10.86
CA MET A 163 -0.50 1.46 11.41
C MET A 163 -0.69 0.27 10.47
N TYR A 164 -1.40 0.45 9.36
CA TYR A 164 -1.78 -0.67 8.48
C TYR A 164 -1.54 -0.35 7.00
N PHE A 165 -1.00 -1.34 6.29
CA PHE A 165 -0.95 -1.39 4.83
C PHE A 165 -1.96 -2.41 4.32
N MET A 166 -3.07 -1.94 3.74
CA MET A 166 -4.07 -2.83 3.15
C MET A 166 -3.93 -2.87 1.64
N PHE A 167 -3.81 -4.08 1.11
CA PHE A 167 -3.58 -4.36 -0.29
C PHE A 167 -4.71 -5.24 -0.84
N PHE A 168 -5.40 -4.70 -1.84
CA PHE A 168 -6.52 -5.33 -2.52
C PHE A 168 -6.19 -5.49 -4.00
N LYS A 169 -6.77 -6.52 -4.60
CA LYS A 169 -6.71 -6.75 -6.04
C LYS A 169 -8.13 -6.87 -6.55
N HIS A 170 -8.40 -6.31 -7.73
CA HIS A 170 -9.72 -6.41 -8.36
C HIS A 170 -10.04 -7.81 -8.88
N GLU A 171 -9.02 -8.61 -9.18
CA GLU A 171 -9.15 -9.97 -9.67
C GLU A 171 -8.77 -10.96 -8.57
N ASP A 172 -9.49 -12.08 -8.53
CA ASP A 172 -9.38 -13.06 -7.43
C ASP A 172 -8.05 -13.82 -7.42
N ASP A 173 -7.37 -13.94 -8.57
CA ASP A 173 -6.15 -14.72 -8.70
C ASP A 173 -4.91 -13.87 -8.89
N ILE A 174 -3.87 -14.08 -8.07
CA ILE A 174 -2.52 -13.56 -8.35
C ILE A 174 -1.65 -14.59 -9.06
N SER A 175 -0.78 -14.12 -9.96
CA SER A 175 0.20 -14.99 -10.59
C SER A 175 1.24 -15.47 -9.58
N GLU A 176 1.95 -16.54 -9.92
CA GLU A 176 3.09 -17.02 -9.13
C GLU A 176 4.18 -15.94 -8.97
N GLN A 177 4.46 -15.19 -10.04
CA GLN A 177 5.39 -14.07 -10.00
C GLN A 177 4.95 -13.01 -8.98
N GLN A 178 3.68 -12.59 -9.02
CA GLN A 178 3.12 -11.63 -8.06
C GLN A 178 3.19 -12.15 -6.63
N THR A 179 2.91 -13.45 -6.43
CA THR A 179 3.03 -14.13 -5.13
C THR A 179 4.46 -14.03 -4.59
N ASN A 180 5.45 -14.32 -5.43
CA ASN A 180 6.86 -14.26 -5.07
C ASN A 180 7.32 -12.84 -4.75
N ILE A 181 6.81 -11.84 -5.47
CA ILE A 181 7.09 -10.42 -5.18
C ILE A 181 6.54 -10.03 -3.80
N LEU A 182 5.28 -10.35 -3.51
CA LEU A 182 4.69 -10.09 -2.19
C LEU A 182 5.45 -10.78 -1.07
N PHE A 183 5.80 -12.06 -1.26
CA PHE A 183 6.59 -12.82 -0.29
C PHE A 183 7.96 -12.17 -0.05
N ASN A 184 8.64 -11.73 -1.11
CA ASN A 184 9.92 -11.03 -0.99
C ASN A 184 9.81 -9.70 -0.24
N ILE A 185 8.73 -8.95 -0.45
CA ILE A 185 8.45 -7.72 0.30
C ILE A 185 8.25 -8.04 1.78
N ILE A 186 7.39 -9.04 2.07
CA ILE A 186 7.10 -9.46 3.44
C ILE A 186 8.37 -9.81 4.21
N LYS A 187 9.29 -10.56 3.60
CA LYS A 187 10.48 -11.08 4.29
C LYS A 187 11.64 -10.08 4.36
N ASN A 188 11.85 -9.26 3.31
CA ASN A 188 13.06 -8.43 3.18
C ASN A 188 12.83 -6.94 3.47
N GLU A 189 11.64 -6.43 3.15
CA GLU A 189 11.29 -5.01 3.27
C GLU A 189 10.23 -4.78 4.36
N GLY A 190 9.80 -5.86 5.02
CA GLY A 190 8.66 -5.89 5.91
C GLY A 190 8.76 -4.99 7.12
N ARG A 191 9.97 -4.71 7.62
CA ARG A 191 10.21 -3.75 8.72
C ARG A 191 9.70 -2.34 8.45
N LYS A 192 9.49 -1.96 7.18
CA LYS A 192 8.90 -0.67 6.79
C LYS A 192 7.38 -0.63 6.96
N LEU A 193 6.76 -1.79 7.16
CA LEU A 193 5.31 -1.98 7.24
C LEU A 193 4.98 -2.51 8.65
N PRO A 194 4.30 -1.73 9.50
CA PRO A 194 3.93 -2.20 10.83
C PRO A 194 2.98 -3.39 10.78
N GLN A 195 2.07 -3.41 9.79
CA GLN A 195 1.20 -4.54 9.53
C GLN A 195 0.74 -4.52 8.07
N ILE A 196 0.59 -5.71 7.48
CA ILE A 196 0.04 -5.89 6.13
C ILE A 196 -1.29 -6.66 6.16
N TRP A 197 -2.25 -6.20 5.37
CA TRP A 197 -3.58 -6.79 5.17
C TRP A 197 -3.75 -7.13 3.69
N PHE A 198 -4.00 -8.40 3.37
CA PHE A 198 -4.34 -8.83 2.02
C PHE A 198 -5.83 -9.10 1.93
N GLY A 199 -6.51 -8.37 1.06
CA GLY A 199 -7.96 -8.45 0.88
C GLY A 199 -8.43 -9.38 -0.24
N PHE A 200 -7.61 -10.35 -0.65
CA PHE A 200 -7.90 -11.30 -1.73
C PHE A 200 -7.31 -12.68 -1.40
N ARG A 201 -7.75 -13.70 -2.14
CA ARG A 201 -7.40 -15.10 -1.86
C ARG A 201 -5.94 -15.38 -2.24
N ILE A 202 -5.10 -15.76 -1.27
CA ILE A 202 -3.68 -16.09 -1.54
C ILE A 202 -3.17 -17.26 -0.69
N SER A 203 -3.68 -18.47 -0.96
CA SER A 203 -3.24 -19.69 -0.25
C SER A 203 -1.73 -19.91 -0.37
N LYS A 204 -1.17 -19.82 -1.58
CA LYS A 204 0.26 -20.03 -1.83
C LYS A 204 1.17 -19.07 -1.05
N LEU A 205 0.76 -17.82 -0.84
CA LEU A 205 1.54 -16.87 -0.04
C LEU A 205 1.55 -17.28 1.44
N CYS A 206 0.42 -17.74 1.97
CA CYS A 206 0.34 -18.27 3.33
C CYS A 206 1.31 -19.45 3.52
N ASP A 207 1.30 -20.40 2.58
CA ASP A 207 2.19 -21.57 2.61
C ASP A 207 3.67 -21.15 2.61
N LEU A 208 4.05 -20.22 1.72
CA LEU A 208 5.42 -19.68 1.66
C LEU A 208 5.84 -18.99 2.96
N ILE A 209 4.94 -18.22 3.58
CA ILE A 209 5.22 -17.55 4.85
C ILE A 209 5.46 -18.57 5.96
N ILE A 210 4.62 -19.62 6.04
CA ILE A 210 4.74 -20.65 7.08
C ILE A 210 5.99 -21.50 6.87
N GLU A 211 6.26 -21.91 5.64
CA GLU A 211 7.49 -22.63 5.31
C GLU A 211 8.71 -21.80 5.70
N TYR A 212 8.73 -20.51 5.38
CA TYR A 212 9.82 -19.60 5.76
C TYR A 212 9.96 -19.45 7.28
N ILE A 213 8.86 -19.20 8.00
CA ILE A 213 8.87 -19.11 9.47
C ILE A 213 9.40 -20.40 10.09
N THR A 214 9.02 -21.56 9.56
CA THR A 214 9.37 -22.85 10.16
C THR A 214 10.79 -23.28 9.82
N THR A 215 11.28 -23.01 8.61
CA THR A 215 12.52 -23.60 8.07
C THR A 215 13.63 -22.60 7.74
N SER A 216 13.40 -21.29 7.82
CA SER A 216 14.47 -20.33 7.55
C SER A 216 15.52 -20.31 8.67
N LYS A 217 16.76 -19.99 8.31
CA LYS A 217 17.85 -19.70 9.26
C LYS A 217 17.96 -18.20 9.58
N ASP A 218 17.09 -17.39 9.01
CA ASP A 218 17.07 -15.94 9.22
C ASP A 218 16.62 -15.60 10.65
N ASP A 219 16.96 -14.39 11.11
CA ASP A 219 16.54 -13.85 12.40
C ASP A 219 15.14 -13.19 12.39
N PHE A 220 14.50 -13.17 11.20
CA PHE A 220 13.22 -12.53 10.94
C PHE A 220 13.17 -11.04 11.35
N SER A 221 14.32 -10.34 11.42
CA SER A 221 14.40 -8.91 11.79
C SER A 221 13.86 -7.97 10.72
N LYS A 222 13.87 -8.41 9.46
CA LYS A 222 13.37 -7.66 8.30
C LYS A 222 11.93 -7.98 7.93
N MET A 223 11.36 -9.01 8.53
CA MET A 223 10.03 -9.51 8.21
C MET A 223 8.94 -8.57 8.74
N VAL A 224 7.79 -8.49 8.06
CA VAL A 224 6.60 -7.79 8.58
C VAL A 224 6.18 -8.44 9.91
N PRO A 225 6.00 -7.68 10.99
CA PRO A 225 5.70 -8.26 12.29
C PRO A 225 4.26 -8.80 12.37
N VAL A 226 3.30 -8.19 11.66
CA VAL A 226 1.91 -8.65 11.60
C VAL A 226 1.41 -8.76 10.16
N ILE A 227 1.00 -9.97 9.77
CA ILE A 227 0.46 -10.28 8.45
C ILE A 227 -0.96 -10.78 8.63
N VAL A 228 -1.90 -10.24 7.86
CA VAL A 228 -3.28 -10.73 7.83
C VAL A 228 -3.70 -11.00 6.41
N LEU A 229 -4.28 -12.16 6.21
CA LEU A 229 -4.72 -12.68 4.92
C LEU A 229 -6.22 -12.98 5.03
N ASN A 230 -7.03 -12.32 4.20
CA ASN A 230 -8.47 -12.52 4.18
C ASN A 230 -8.89 -13.50 3.08
N GLY A 231 -9.95 -14.27 3.33
CA GLY A 231 -10.58 -15.13 2.33
C GLY A 231 -9.74 -16.31 1.85
N ILE A 232 -8.86 -16.87 2.69
CA ILE A 232 -8.05 -18.02 2.28
C ILE A 232 -8.89 -19.30 2.33
N LEU A 233 -8.92 -20.04 1.23
CA LEU A 233 -9.32 -21.45 1.26
C LEU A 233 -8.15 -22.25 1.84
N LEU A 234 -8.32 -22.72 3.08
CA LEU A 234 -7.38 -23.59 3.78
C LEU A 234 -7.99 -24.98 3.96
N PRO A 235 -8.31 -25.72 2.86
CA PRO A 235 -9.03 -26.99 2.98
C PRO A 235 -8.22 -28.05 3.74
N ASN A 236 -6.90 -27.92 3.81
CA ASN A 236 -6.01 -28.87 4.47
C ASN A 236 -4.87 -28.16 5.20
N PHE A 237 -5.18 -27.21 6.08
CA PHE A 237 -4.17 -26.59 6.91
C PHE A 237 -3.58 -27.59 7.92
N LYS A 238 -2.58 -28.35 7.46
CA LYS A 238 -1.82 -29.28 8.29
C LYS A 238 -0.70 -28.48 8.95
N LEU A 239 -1.00 -27.95 10.12
CA LEU A 239 0.06 -27.43 10.98
C LEU A 239 1.13 -28.49 11.20
N ASN A 240 2.39 -28.04 11.21
CA ASN A 240 3.51 -28.88 11.59
C ASN A 240 3.23 -29.51 12.98
N LYS A 241 3.74 -30.73 13.22
CA LYS A 241 3.67 -31.41 14.53
C LYS A 241 4.18 -30.56 15.70
N ARG A 242 4.97 -29.51 15.44
CA ARG A 242 5.46 -28.53 16.41
C ARG A 242 4.50 -27.40 16.73
N ALA A 243 3.36 -27.31 16.06
CA ALA A 243 2.36 -26.30 16.38
C ALA A 243 1.68 -26.66 17.70
N GLU A 244 1.75 -25.75 18.66
CA GLU A 244 1.09 -25.90 19.95
C GLU A 244 -0.24 -25.15 19.87
N ASN A 245 -1.35 -25.84 20.13
CA ASN A 245 -2.64 -25.18 20.28
C ASN A 245 -2.61 -24.37 21.58
N ILE A 246 -2.82 -23.05 21.46
CA ILE A 246 -2.80 -22.14 22.60
C ILE A 246 -4.23 -21.84 23.06
N GLU A 247 -5.14 -21.66 22.11
CA GLU A 247 -6.47 -21.13 22.39
C GLU A 247 -7.48 -21.58 21.35
N TYR A 248 -8.67 -21.92 21.83
CA TYR A 248 -9.84 -22.22 21.02
C TYR A 248 -11.03 -21.45 21.57
N ILE A 249 -11.55 -20.52 20.78
CA ILE A 249 -12.72 -19.70 21.13
C ILE A 249 -13.84 -20.06 20.17
N GLN A 250 -14.94 -20.56 20.72
CA GLN A 250 -16.18 -20.84 20.00
C GLN A 250 -17.20 -19.76 20.35
N GLY A 251 -17.51 -18.89 19.39
CA GLY A 251 -18.67 -17.99 19.46
C GLY A 251 -19.86 -18.53 18.68
N ASP A 252 -20.98 -17.81 18.71
CA ASP A 252 -22.21 -18.17 18.01
C ASP A 252 -22.05 -18.14 16.48
N GLU A 253 -21.26 -17.19 15.97
CA GLU A 253 -21.07 -17.00 14.52
C GLU A 253 -19.65 -17.36 14.05
N THR A 254 -18.68 -17.50 14.96
CA THR A 254 -17.27 -17.62 14.58
C THR A 254 -16.51 -18.60 15.47
N LYS A 255 -15.60 -19.37 14.87
CA LYS A 255 -14.57 -20.16 15.56
C LYS A 255 -13.23 -19.49 15.37
N ILE A 256 -12.49 -19.29 16.45
CA ILE A 256 -11.13 -18.80 16.40
C ILE A 256 -10.24 -19.87 17.00
N THR A 257 -9.23 -20.30 16.25
CA THR A 257 -8.16 -21.14 16.80
C THR A 257 -6.84 -20.40 16.69
N LYS A 258 -6.07 -20.42 17.78
CA LYS A 258 -4.76 -19.81 17.87
C LYS A 258 -3.71 -20.87 18.14
N TYR A 259 -2.63 -20.83 17.38
CA TYR A 259 -1.51 -21.73 17.46
C TYR A 259 -0.21 -20.95 17.64
N GLN A 260 0.76 -21.58 18.30
CA GLN A 260 2.14 -21.13 18.33
C GLN A 260 2.95 -21.95 17.34
N ILE A 261 3.79 -21.30 16.54
CA ILE A 261 4.76 -21.94 15.67
C ILE A 261 6.14 -21.43 16.03
N ALA A 262 7.06 -22.36 16.36
CA ALA A 262 8.46 -22.06 16.60
C ALA A 262 9.31 -22.46 15.39
N ASN A 263 10.30 -21.63 15.04
CA ASN A 263 11.26 -21.95 14.00
C ASN A 263 12.15 -23.15 14.41
N ILE A 264 12.52 -24.01 13.44
CA ILE A 264 13.30 -25.21 13.75
C ILE A 264 14.76 -24.95 14.10
N TYR A 265 15.34 -23.89 13.56
CA TYR A 265 16.73 -23.48 13.75
C TYR A 265 16.90 -22.46 14.88
N ASN A 266 15.85 -21.70 15.19
CA ASN A 266 15.79 -20.72 16.28
C ASN A 266 14.47 -20.83 17.07
N PRO A 267 14.37 -21.75 18.06
CA PRO A 267 13.15 -21.94 18.84
C PRO A 267 12.65 -20.71 19.62
N LYS A 268 13.48 -19.67 19.78
CA LYS A 268 13.07 -18.39 20.38
C LYS A 268 12.24 -17.54 19.43
N ALA A 269 12.46 -17.68 18.11
CA ALA A 269 11.63 -17.04 17.10
C ALA A 269 10.27 -17.75 17.01
N LYS A 270 9.29 -17.20 17.73
CA LYS A 270 7.92 -17.71 17.83
C LYS A 270 6.95 -16.80 17.09
N PHE A 271 5.95 -17.44 16.49
CA PHE A 271 4.89 -16.76 15.78
C PHE A 271 3.54 -17.27 16.26
N SER A 272 2.62 -16.34 16.50
CA SER A 272 1.22 -16.63 16.73
C SER A 272 0.52 -16.74 15.38
N PHE A 273 -0.15 -17.86 15.15
CA PHE A 273 -0.99 -18.11 13.99
C PHE A 273 -2.43 -18.22 14.44
N CYS A 274 -3.27 -17.27 14.05
CA CYS A 274 -4.68 -17.22 14.41
C CYS A 274 -5.52 -17.36 13.14
N HIS A 275 -6.43 -18.33 13.10
CA HIS A 275 -7.40 -18.41 12.01
C HIS A 275 -8.82 -18.30 12.55
N LYS A 276 -9.64 -17.52 11.84
CA LYS A 276 -11.05 -17.28 12.13
C LYS A 276 -11.90 -17.91 11.03
N VAL A 277 -12.83 -18.77 11.43
CA VAL A 277 -13.78 -19.45 10.55
C VAL A 277 -15.20 -19.03 10.93
N LEU A 278 -16.09 -18.86 9.96
CA LEU A 278 -17.51 -18.60 10.22
C LEU A 278 -18.22 -19.93 10.53
N ASN A 279 -19.16 -19.93 11.47
CA ASN A 279 -19.95 -21.12 11.80
C ASN A 279 -20.98 -21.45 10.71
N THR A 280 -21.42 -20.43 9.95
CA THR A 280 -22.24 -20.64 8.77
C THR A 280 -21.40 -21.36 7.72
N PRO A 281 -21.85 -22.53 7.24
CA PRO A 281 -21.15 -23.22 6.17
C PRO A 281 -21.19 -22.33 4.94
N ILE A 282 -20.07 -21.68 4.65
CA ILE A 282 -19.77 -21.32 3.27
C ILE A 282 -19.47 -22.67 2.62
N GLU A 283 -20.24 -23.05 1.60
CA GLU A 283 -20.19 -24.38 0.97
C GLU A 283 -18.78 -24.78 0.49
N ASP A 284 -17.84 -23.83 0.39
CA ASP A 284 -16.46 -24.04 -0.05
C ASP A 284 -15.44 -24.31 1.08
N GLY A 285 -15.82 -24.25 2.36
CA GLY A 285 -14.89 -24.46 3.49
C GLY A 285 -13.86 -23.32 3.67
N SER A 286 -14.17 -22.10 3.23
CA SER A 286 -13.29 -20.94 3.34
C SER A 286 -12.98 -20.52 4.79
N VAL A 287 -11.69 -20.29 5.05
CA VAL A 287 -11.22 -19.60 6.26
C VAL A 287 -11.31 -18.10 6.00
N PHE A 288 -11.97 -17.40 6.92
CA PHE A 288 -12.30 -15.99 6.71
C PHE A 288 -11.07 -15.10 6.87
N ILE A 289 -10.26 -15.33 7.91
CA ILE A 289 -9.09 -14.52 8.22
C ILE A 289 -7.99 -15.40 8.82
N VAL A 290 -6.75 -15.22 8.35
CA VAL A 290 -5.53 -15.71 8.98
C VAL A 290 -4.69 -14.52 9.43
N LYS A 291 -4.34 -14.45 10.72
CA LYS A 291 -3.38 -13.50 11.29
C LYS A 291 -2.12 -14.24 11.71
N ILE A 292 -0.97 -13.78 11.23
CA ILE A 292 0.37 -14.26 11.58
C ILE A 292 1.08 -13.10 12.28
N GLU A 293 1.57 -13.32 13.48
CA GLU A 293 2.16 -12.27 14.33
C GLU A 293 3.43 -12.77 14.99
N LYS A 294 4.54 -12.05 14.80
CA LYS A 294 5.80 -12.31 15.50
C LYS A 294 5.60 -12.03 16.99
N MET A 295 5.94 -12.99 17.84
CA MET A 295 5.84 -12.82 19.29
C MET A 295 7.09 -12.14 19.81
N GLU A 296 6.93 -11.16 20.69
CA GLU A 296 8.06 -10.55 21.41
C GLU A 296 8.62 -11.55 22.42
N GLU A 297 9.95 -11.53 22.61
CA GLU A 297 10.56 -12.28 23.71
C GLU A 297 10.06 -11.68 25.03
N GLN A 298 9.30 -12.46 25.79
CA GLN A 298 8.97 -12.11 27.17
C GLN A 298 10.28 -12.22 27.98
N ASN A 299 10.89 -11.07 28.25
CA ASN A 299 12.04 -10.96 29.15
C ASN A 299 11.64 -11.22 30.60
#